data_AF-A0A7V0NRG0-F1
#
_entry.id   AF-A0A7V0NRG0-F1
#
_cell.length_a   1.000
_cell.length_b   1.000
_cell.length_c   1.000
_cell.angle_alpha   90.00
_cell.angle_beta   90.00
_cell.angle_gamma   90.00
#
_symmetry.space_group_name_H-M   'P 1'
#
loop_
_entity.id
_entity.type
_entity.pdbx_description
1 polymer ?
#
loop_
_entity_poly.entity_id
_entity_poly.type
_entity_poly.pdbx_seq_one_letter_code
_entity_poly.pdbx_strand_id
1 'polypeptide(L)' 'MPTLESYEGQTPAWCPGCGNFPILNTLKEALVELEIEPHQLTVVSGIGQAAKLPHYMKCNTFNGLH' A
#
# COMPACT_ATOMS: atom_id res chain seq x y z
N MET A 1 11.98 5.47 -12.73
CA MET A 1 10.83 6.32 -12.39
C MET A 1 9.66 5.38 -12.23
N PRO A 2 9.18 5.25 -10.99
CA PRO A 2 8.06 4.37 -10.68
C PRO A 2 6.81 4.84 -11.41
N THR A 3 5.93 3.90 -11.72
CA THR A 3 4.56 4.17 -12.20
C THR A 3 3.56 3.57 -11.21
N LEU A 4 2.26 3.83 -11.38
CA LEU A 4 1.23 3.19 -10.54
C LEU A 4 1.29 1.66 -10.60
N GLU A 5 1.62 1.10 -11.77
CA GLU A 5 1.81 -0.34 -11.98
C GLU A 5 3.02 -0.89 -11.21
N SER A 6 4.02 -0.05 -10.94
CA SER A 6 5.19 -0.45 -10.13
C SER A 6 4.78 -0.85 -8.70
N TYR A 7 3.61 -0.40 -8.25
CA TYR A 7 3.04 -0.65 -6.92
C TYR A 7 1.90 -1.68 -6.92
N GLU A 8 1.74 -2.48 -7.98
CA GLU A 8 0.72 -3.53 -8.02
C GLU A 8 0.95 -4.58 -6.91
N GLY A 9 -0.10 -4.90 -6.16
CA GLY A 9 -0.07 -5.85 -5.06
C GLY A 9 -1.26 -6.81 -5.12
N GLN A 10 -1.57 -7.47 -4.01
CA GLN A 10 -2.70 -8.41 -3.98
C GLN A 10 -4.05 -7.68 -4.10
N THR A 11 -5.07 -8.39 -4.59
CA THR A 11 -6.44 -7.87 -4.65
C THR A 11 -6.97 -7.55 -3.25
N PRO A 12 -7.41 -6.30 -2.98
CA PRO A 12 -7.92 -5.94 -1.67
C PRO A 12 -9.19 -6.72 -1.28
N ALA A 13 -9.19 -7.25 -0.05
CA ALA A 13 -10.35 -7.93 0.55
C ALA A 13 -11.19 -7.00 1.44
N TRP A 14 -11.19 -5.70 1.16
CA TRP A 14 -12.01 -4.72 1.90
C TRP A 14 -13.46 -4.70 1.40
N CYS A 15 -14.39 -4.34 2.28
CA CYS A 15 -15.81 -4.21 1.94
C CYS A 15 -16.02 -3.18 0.81
N PRO A 16 -16.99 -3.38 -0.10
CA PRO A 16 -17.36 -2.36 -1.08
C PRO A 16 -17.67 -1.02 -0.41
N GLY A 17 -17.10 0.07 -0.92
CA GLY A 17 -17.22 1.41 -0.32
C GLY A 17 -16.29 1.69 0.87
N CYS A 18 -15.38 0.78 1.22
CA CYS A 18 -14.41 1.01 2.29
C CYS A 18 -13.48 2.20 1.97
N GLY A 19 -13.30 3.10 2.94
CA GLY A 19 -12.41 4.26 2.81
C GLY A 19 -10.92 3.93 2.63
N ASN A 20 -10.51 2.67 2.82
CA ASN A 20 -9.12 2.26 2.61
C ASN A 20 -8.71 2.21 1.12
N PHE A 21 -9.67 2.01 0.20
CA PHE A 21 -9.40 2.00 -1.23
C PHE A 21 -8.77 3.32 -1.74
N PRO A 22 -9.38 4.50 -1.51
CA PRO A 22 -8.77 5.76 -1.92
C PRO A 22 -7.45 6.03 -1.19
N ILE A 23 -7.30 5.63 0.08
CA ILE A 23 -6.03 5.79 0.82
C ILE A 23 -4.89 5.01 0.13
N LEU A 24 -5.15 3.75 -0.27
CA LEU A 24 -4.17 2.94 -1.00
C LEU A 24 -3.77 3.60 -2.33
N ASN A 25 -4.74 4.11 -3.09
CA ASN A 25 -4.47 4.75 -4.38
C ASN A 25 -3.68 6.05 -4.21
N THR A 26 -4.10 6.94 -3.31
CA THR A 26 -3.41 8.20 -3.04
C THR A 26 -1.98 7.97 -2.53
N LEU A 27 -1.74 6.92 -1.74
CA LEU A 27 -0.38 6.56 -1.34
C LEU A 27 0.49 6.18 -2.55
N LYS A 28 -0.03 5.38 -3.49
CA LYS A 28 0.69 5.00 -4.72
C LYS A 28 1.01 6.22 -5.58
N GLU A 29 0.04 7.13 -5.75
CA GLU A 29 0.22 8.39 -6.50
C GLU A 29 1.32 9.26 -5.87
N ALA A 30 1.27 9.47 -4.55
CA ALA A 30 2.28 10.25 -3.84
C ALA A 30 3.69 9.64 -3.98
N LEU A 31 3.81 8.32 -3.93
CA LEU A 31 5.11 7.65 -4.11
C LEU A 31 5.66 7.76 -5.53
N VAL A 32 4.77 7.79 -6.54
CA VAL A 32 5.16 8.05 -7.93
C VAL A 32 5.65 9.48 -8.10
N GLU A 33 4.93 10.47 -7.55
CA GLU A 33 5.33 11.88 -7.57
C GLU A 33 6.67 12.13 -6.86
N LEU A 34 6.94 11.39 -5.80
CA LEU A 34 8.19 11.46 -5.04
C LEU A 34 9.35 10.65 -5.66
N GLU A 35 9.10 9.97 -6.78
CA GLU A 35 10.07 9.08 -7.45
C GLU A 35 10.69 8.01 -6.54
N ILE A 36 9.95 7.56 -5.52
CA ILE A 36 10.38 6.48 -4.64
C ILE A 36 10.15 5.17 -5.35
N GLU A 37 11.13 4.27 -5.44
CA GLU A 37 10.92 2.94 -6.01
C GLU A 37 10.44 1.95 -4.92
N PRO A 38 9.62 0.93 -5.25
CA PRO A 38 9.06 -0.02 -4.27
C PRO A 38 10.08 -0.67 -3.33
N HIS A 39 11.31 -0.93 -3.82
CA HIS A 39 12.38 -1.54 -3.03
C HIS A 39 13.05 -0.59 -2.04
N GLN A 40 12.81 0.72 -2.15
CA GLN A 40 13.27 1.77 -1.24
C GLN A 40 12.24 2.10 -0.15
N LEU A 41 11.01 1.60 -0.31
CA LEU A 41 9.90 1.82 0.62
C LEU A 41 9.77 0.66 1.61
N THR A 42 9.62 0.98 2.90
CA THR A 42 9.13 0.03 3.91
C THR A 42 7.84 0.55 4.52
N VAL A 43 6.78 -0.26 4.48
CA VAL A 43 5.51 0.05 5.14
C VAL A 43 5.36 -0.85 6.36
N VAL A 44 5.09 -0.21 7.49
CA VAL A 44 4.91 -0.86 8.80
C VAL A 44 3.46 -0.76 9.24
N SER A 45 2.87 -1.88 9.63
CA SER A 45 1.45 -1.98 10.03
C SER A 45 1.27 -2.90 11.25
N GLY A 46 0.08 -2.85 11.88
CA GLY A 46 -0.32 -3.72 12.98
C GLY A 46 -1.37 -4.77 12.55
N ILE A 47 -2.44 -4.93 13.35
CA ILE A 47 -3.53 -5.87 13.05
C ILE A 47 -4.85 -5.12 12.80
N GLY A 48 -5.57 -5.48 11.73
CA GLY A 48 -6.87 -4.90 11.40
C GLY A 48 -7.10 -4.76 9.89
N GLN A 49 -8.29 -4.29 9.48
CA GLN A 49 -8.60 -4.11 8.06
C GLN A 49 -7.69 -3.05 7.43
N ALA A 50 -7.53 -1.89 8.06
CA ALA A 50 -6.62 -0.85 7.57
C ALA A 50 -5.16 -1.34 7.53
N ALA A 51 -4.75 -2.12 8.53
CA ALA A 51 -3.39 -2.64 8.62
C ALA A 51 -3.00 -3.64 7.51
N LYS A 52 -3.97 -4.12 6.72
CA LYS A 52 -3.67 -4.96 5.54
C LYS A 52 -3.16 -4.17 4.33
N LEU A 53 -3.20 -2.83 4.37
CA LEU A 53 -2.77 -1.95 3.30
C LEU A 53 -1.45 -2.37 2.61
N PRO A 54 -0.34 -2.65 3.33
CA PRO A 54 0.92 -3.01 2.69
C PRO A 54 0.87 -4.31 1.87
N HIS A 55 -0.10 -5.21 2.11
CA HIS A 55 -0.26 -6.42 1.30
C HIS A 55 -0.88 -6.14 -0.08
N TYR A 56 -1.52 -4.98 -0.26
CA TYR A 56 -2.21 -4.58 -1.49
C TYR A 56 -1.39 -3.63 -2.38
N MET A 57 -0.09 -3.50 -2.08
CA MET A 57 0.89 -2.83 -2.92
C MET A 57 2.26 -3.49 -2.83
N LYS A 58 3.07 -3.33 -3.87
CA LYS A 58 4.47 -3.78 -3.84
C LYS A 58 5.31 -2.85 -2.96
N CYS A 59 5.87 -3.37 -1.87
CA CYS A 59 6.82 -2.68 -1.00
C CYS A 59 7.51 -3.68 -0.06
N ASN A 60 8.58 -3.25 0.63
CA ASN A 60 9.03 -4.00 1.81
C ASN A 60 7.96 -3.84 2.90
N THR A 61 7.55 -4.94 3.52
CA THR A 61 6.43 -4.94 4.48
C THR A 61 6.85 -5.54 5.82
N PHE A 62 6.48 -4.88 6.92
CA PHE A 62 6.49 -5.48 8.25
C PHE A 62 5.11 -5.31 8.89
N ASN A 63 4.44 -6.44 9.13
CA ASN A 63 3.15 -6.48 9.82
C ASN A 63 3.35 -6.99 11.26
N GLY A 64 3.36 -6.06 12.21
CA GLY A 64 3.58 -6.32 13.63
C GLY A 64 2.33 -6.80 14.36
N LEU A 65 2.37 -6.68 15.70
CA LEU A 65 1.23 -6.94 16.58
C LEU A 65 0.31 -5.71 16.66
N HIS A 66 -0.80 -5.85 17.38
CA HIS A 66 -1.71 -4.74 17.64
C HIS A 66 -1.04 -3.63 18.44
#